data_AF-A0A447MTK4-F1
#
_entry.id   AF-A0A447MTK4-F1
#
_cell.length_a   1.000
_cell.length_b   1.000
_cell.length_c   1.000
_cell.angle_alpha   90.00
_cell.angle_beta   90.00
_cell.angle_gamma   90.00
#
_symmetry.space_group_name_H-M   'P 1'
#
loop_
_entity.id
_entity.type
_entity.pdbx_description
1 polymer ?
#
loop_
_entity_poly.entity_id
_entity_poly.type
_entity_poly.pdbx_seq_one_letter_code
_entity_poly.pdbx_strand_id
1 'polypeptide(L)'
;MIHRAILGSMERFIGILTEEFAGFFPTWLAPVQVVVMNITDSQSEYVNELTQKLQNAGIRVKADLRNEKIGFKIREHTLRRVPYMLVCGDKEVEAGKVAVRTRRGKRPGQSGRK
;
A
#
# COMPACT_ATOMS: atom_id res chain seq x y z
N MET A 1 16.00 13.94 -41.33
CA MET A 1 16.08 12.91 -40.27
C MET A 1 15.60 13.54 -38.98
N ILE A 2 14.59 12.99 -38.30
CA ILE A 2 14.07 13.54 -37.03
C ILE A 2 14.50 12.62 -35.89
N HIS A 3 15.33 13.12 -34.98
CA HIS A 3 15.65 12.45 -33.72
C HIS A 3 14.69 12.92 -32.63
N ARG A 4 14.07 11.99 -31.88
CA ARG A 4 13.17 12.33 -30.76
C ARG A 4 13.35 11.37 -29.58
N ALA A 5 13.28 11.92 -28.39
CA ALA A 5 13.13 11.17 -27.14
C ALA A 5 12.14 11.93 -26.24
N ILE A 6 11.09 11.25 -25.78
CA ILE A 6 10.03 11.91 -24.97
C ILE A 6 10.49 12.04 -23.52
N LEU A 7 11.04 10.98 -22.94
CA LEU A 7 11.47 10.92 -21.53
C LEU A 7 13.00 11.03 -21.37
N GLY A 8 13.76 10.88 -22.46
CA GLY A 8 15.21 10.72 -22.39
C GLY A 8 15.61 9.33 -21.88
N SER A 9 16.62 9.27 -21.01
CA SER A 9 17.02 8.02 -20.32
C SER A 9 16.04 7.68 -19.20
N MET A 10 15.71 6.39 -19.08
CA MET A 10 14.78 5.90 -18.05
C MET A 10 15.34 6.10 -16.64
N GLU A 11 16.64 5.92 -16.45
CA GLU A 11 17.32 6.11 -15.16
C GLU A 11 17.21 7.57 -14.69
N ARG A 12 17.47 8.52 -15.61
CA ARG A 12 17.31 9.95 -15.30
C ARG A 12 15.84 10.28 -15.05
N PHE A 13 14.93 9.74 -15.86
CA PHE A 13 13.50 10.01 -15.69
C PHE A 13 12.96 9.47 -14.35
N ILE A 14 13.38 8.28 -13.91
CA ILE A 14 13.05 7.74 -12.59
C ILE A 14 13.62 8.64 -11.48
N GLY A 15 14.84 9.16 -11.64
CA GLY A 15 15.42 10.16 -10.74
C GLY A 15 14.53 11.40 -10.61
N ILE A 16 14.13 11.99 -11.75
CA ILE A 16 13.22 13.15 -11.80
C ILE A 16 11.89 12.84 -11.12
N LEU A 17 11.26 11.69 -11.40
CA LEU A 17 10.00 11.29 -10.75
C LEU A 17 10.18 11.10 -9.24
N THR A 18 11.33 10.59 -8.80
CA THR A 18 11.62 10.39 -7.38
C THR A 18 11.70 11.73 -6.64
N GLU A 19 12.37 12.72 -7.23
CA GLU A 19 12.49 14.08 -6.70
C GLU A 19 11.14 14.82 -6.72
N GLU A 20 10.44 14.81 -7.86
CA GLU A 20 9.14 15.47 -8.04
C GLU A 20 8.10 14.99 -7.02
N PHE A 21 8.03 13.67 -6.78
CA PHE A 21 7.10 13.12 -5.80
C PHE A 21 7.67 13.07 -4.38
N ALA A 22 8.92 13.45 -4.15
CA ALA A 22 9.63 13.26 -2.88
C ALA A 22 9.48 11.81 -2.34
N GLY A 23 9.54 10.82 -3.23
CA GLY A 23 9.29 9.40 -2.93
C GLY A 23 7.83 8.99 -2.69
N PHE A 24 6.87 9.93 -2.67
CA PHE A 24 5.43 9.64 -2.60
C PHE A 24 4.84 9.32 -3.98
N PHE A 25 5.34 8.29 -4.64
CA PHE A 25 4.87 7.90 -5.97
C PHE A 25 3.35 7.76 -6.04
N PRO A 26 2.71 8.15 -7.15
CA PRO A 26 1.33 7.80 -7.46
C PRO A 26 1.12 6.28 -7.34
N THR A 27 -0.10 5.85 -7.00
CA THR A 27 -0.38 4.42 -6.76
C THR A 27 0.06 3.54 -7.93
N TRP A 28 -0.13 3.98 -9.18
CA TRP A 28 0.25 3.19 -10.35
C TRP A 28 1.77 3.02 -10.52
N LEU A 29 2.59 3.93 -9.98
CA LEU A 29 4.07 3.87 -9.99
C LEU A 29 4.67 3.24 -8.72
N ALA A 30 3.95 3.23 -7.60
CA ALA A 30 4.50 2.78 -6.33
C ALA A 30 4.99 1.30 -6.41
N PRO A 31 6.22 0.99 -5.97
CA PRO A 31 6.75 -0.39 -6.02
C PRO A 31 5.89 -1.38 -5.24
N VAL A 32 5.38 -0.95 -4.09
CA VAL A 32 4.34 -1.64 -3.32
C VAL A 32 3.14 -0.71 -3.24
N GLN A 33 2.01 -1.16 -3.77
CA GLN A 33 0.78 -0.38 -3.83
C GLN A 33 -0.06 -0.55 -2.57
N VAL A 34 -0.12 -1.78 -2.08
CA VAL A 34 -0.93 -2.19 -0.92
C VAL A 34 -0.09 -3.06 0.01
N VAL A 35 -0.25 -2.86 1.32
CA VAL A 35 0.19 -3.84 2.32
C VAL A 35 -1.01 -4.31 3.14
N VAL A 36 -1.14 -5.61 3.33
CA VAL A 36 -2.17 -6.24 4.16
C VAL A 36 -1.54 -6.71 5.46
N MET A 37 -2.13 -6.35 6.60
CA MET A 37 -1.61 -6.63 7.94
C MET A 37 -2.67 -7.30 8.80
N ASN A 38 -2.26 -8.31 9.56
CA ASN A 38 -3.03 -8.86 10.68
C ASN A 38 -2.72 -8.12 12.00
N ILE A 39 -3.66 -8.15 12.94
CA ILE A 39 -3.45 -7.69 14.32
C ILE A 39 -2.89 -8.83 15.18
N THR A 40 -3.38 -10.05 14.98
CA THR A 40 -2.99 -11.28 15.68
C THR A 40 -2.84 -12.43 14.67
N ASP A 41 -2.23 -13.54 15.08
CA ASP A 41 -1.97 -14.68 14.18
C ASP A 41 -3.26 -15.37 13.67
N SER A 42 -4.37 -15.21 14.40
CA SER A 42 -5.69 -15.72 14.01
C SER A 42 -6.17 -15.21 12.64
N GLN A 43 -5.77 -14.00 12.20
CA GLN A 43 -6.19 -13.47 10.90
C GLN A 43 -5.20 -13.75 9.76
N SER A 44 -4.13 -14.52 10.01
CA SER A 44 -3.06 -14.75 9.03
C SER A 44 -3.55 -15.40 7.73
N GLU A 45 -4.43 -16.40 7.83
CA GLU A 45 -5.03 -17.08 6.68
C GLU A 45 -5.86 -16.13 5.82
N TYR A 46 -6.74 -15.34 6.45
CA TYR A 46 -7.54 -14.31 5.77
C TYR A 46 -6.66 -13.27 5.06
N VAL A 47 -5.57 -12.83 5.70
CA VAL A 47 -4.60 -11.90 5.11
C VAL A 47 -3.92 -12.51 3.88
N ASN A 48 -3.55 -13.79 3.93
CA ASN A 48 -2.95 -14.49 2.80
C ASN A 48 -3.92 -14.64 1.63
N GLU A 49 -5.16 -15.06 1.89
CA GLU A 49 -6.20 -15.17 0.87
C GLU A 49 -6.48 -13.83 0.19
N LEU A 50 -6.64 -12.76 0.99
CA LEU A 50 -6.85 -11.42 0.47
C LEU A 50 -5.66 -10.91 -0.35
N THR A 51 -4.44 -11.20 0.10
CA THR A 51 -3.22 -10.84 -0.62
C THR A 51 -3.20 -11.55 -1.98
N GLN A 52 -3.49 -12.84 -2.03
CA GLN A 52 -3.55 -13.60 -3.29
C GLN A 52 -4.63 -13.06 -4.22
N LYS A 53 -5.82 -12.74 -3.69
CA LYS A 53 -6.92 -12.15 -4.46
C LYS A 53 -6.50 -10.82 -5.12
N LEU A 54 -5.80 -9.96 -4.38
CA LEU A 54 -5.31 -8.68 -4.89
C LEU A 54 -4.17 -8.87 -5.92
N GLN A 55 -3.28 -9.84 -5.72
CA GLN A 55 -2.25 -10.19 -6.71
C GLN A 55 -2.87 -10.67 -8.01
N ASN A 56 -3.89 -11.54 -7.94
CA ASN A 56 -4.63 -12.04 -9.10
C ASN A 56 -5.37 -10.92 -9.84
N ALA A 57 -5.72 -9.83 -9.13
CA ALA A 57 -6.29 -8.61 -9.71
C ALA A 57 -5.22 -7.65 -10.31
N GLY A 58 -3.95 -8.03 -10.33
CA GLY A 58 -2.85 -7.24 -10.89
C GLY A 58 -2.31 -6.14 -9.97
N ILE A 59 -2.64 -6.19 -8.67
CA ILE A 59 -2.18 -5.20 -7.68
C ILE A 59 -0.87 -5.67 -7.05
N ARG A 60 0.13 -4.79 -6.99
CA ARG A 60 1.40 -5.05 -6.30
C ARG A 60 1.19 -4.96 -4.78
N VAL A 61 0.85 -6.08 -4.18
CA VAL A 61 0.53 -6.21 -2.75
C VAL A 61 1.54 -7.09 -2.00
N LYS A 62 1.77 -6.77 -0.71
CA LYS A 62 2.53 -7.61 0.22
C LYS A 62 1.73 -7.86 1.50
N ALA A 63 1.89 -9.04 2.08
CA ALA A 63 1.40 -9.34 3.43
C ALA A 63 2.47 -9.02 4.48
N ASP A 64 2.06 -8.51 5.64
CA ASP A 64 2.91 -8.32 6.82
C ASP A 64 2.31 -9.04 8.03
N LEU A 65 2.73 -10.30 8.18
CA LEU A 65 2.28 -11.26 9.18
C LEU A 65 3.16 -11.29 10.44
N ARG A 66 4.12 -10.38 10.58
CA ARG A 66 5.04 -10.37 11.74
C ARG A 66 4.25 -10.19 13.04
N ASN A 67 4.66 -10.85 14.11
CA ASN A 67 4.06 -10.67 15.44
C ASN A 67 4.56 -9.36 16.08
N GLU A 68 4.08 -8.23 15.54
CA GLU A 68 4.45 -6.88 15.93
C GLU A 68 3.19 -6.04 16.18
N LYS A 69 3.30 -5.05 17.06
CA LYS A 69 2.17 -4.14 17.32
C LYS A 69 1.70 -3.48 16.02
N ILE A 70 0.40 -3.46 15.77
CA ILE A 70 -0.16 -2.90 14.52
C ILE A 70 0.28 -1.44 14.27
N GLY A 71 0.44 -0.64 15.33
CA GLY A 71 0.96 0.73 15.22
C GLY A 71 2.39 0.81 14.68
N PHE A 72 3.24 -0.17 15.03
CA PHE A 72 4.60 -0.29 14.50
C PHE A 72 4.57 -0.62 13.01
N LYS A 73 3.80 -1.64 12.60
CA LYS A 73 3.63 -2.00 11.19
C LYS A 73 3.13 -0.82 10.35
N ILE A 74 2.09 -0.11 10.84
CA ILE A 74 1.55 1.08 10.16
C ILE A 74 2.61 2.17 9.99
N ARG A 75 3.39 2.46 11.04
CA ARG A 75 4.43 3.49 10.99
C ARG A 75 5.51 3.11 9.97
N GLU A 76 5.96 1.85 9.97
CA GLU A 76 6.96 1.35 9.03
C GLU A 76 6.49 1.51 7.57
N HIS A 77 5.29 1.04 7.23
CA HIS A 77 4.77 1.14 5.86
C HIS A 77 4.43 2.57 5.44
N THR A 78 4.09 3.44 6.40
CA THR A 78 3.95 4.88 6.16
C THR A 78 5.29 5.54 5.82
N LEU A 79 6.37 5.16 6.52
CA LEU A 79 7.73 5.62 6.21
C LEU A 79 8.20 5.13 4.84
N ARG A 80 7.84 3.89 4.47
CA ARG A 80 8.06 3.32 3.13
C ARG A 80 7.15 3.89 2.03
N ARG A 81 6.30 4.87 2.36
CA ARG A 81 5.40 5.58 1.43
C ARG A 81 4.38 4.70 0.69
N VAL A 82 4.03 3.54 1.23
CA VAL A 82 3.05 2.61 0.64
C VAL A 82 1.68 3.27 0.53
N PRO A 83 1.09 3.42 -0.66
CA PRO A 83 -0.17 4.16 -0.85
C PRO A 83 -1.33 3.72 0.06
N TYR A 84 -1.56 2.42 0.18
CA TYR A 84 -2.66 1.84 0.94
C TYR A 84 -2.19 0.75 1.91
N MET A 85 -2.79 0.77 3.09
CA MET A 85 -2.59 -0.20 4.16
C MET A 85 -3.94 -0.79 4.53
N LEU A 86 -4.09 -2.10 4.42
CA LEU A 86 -5.28 -2.85 4.81
C LEU A 86 -5.01 -3.53 6.14
N VAL A 87 -5.82 -3.24 7.15
CA VAL A 87 -5.72 -3.85 8.48
C VAL A 87 -6.87 -4.83 8.64
N CYS A 88 -6.55 -6.04 9.07
CA CYS A 88 -7.50 -7.11 9.34
C CYS A 88 -7.42 -7.50 10.83
N GLY A 89 -8.44 -7.14 11.60
CA GLY A 89 -8.69 -7.69 12.93
C GLY A 89 -9.86 -8.67 12.89
N ASP A 90 -10.24 -9.21 14.05
CA ASP A 90 -11.33 -10.19 14.16
C ASP A 90 -12.65 -9.64 13.60
N LYS A 91 -12.97 -8.38 13.89
CA LYS A 91 -14.18 -7.69 13.37
C LYS A 91 -14.20 -7.61 11.84
N GLU A 92 -13.04 -7.40 11.22
CA GLU A 92 -12.90 -7.33 9.77
C GLU A 92 -13.03 -8.71 9.13
N VAL A 93 -12.45 -9.75 9.75
CA VAL A 93 -12.57 -11.14 9.28
C VAL A 93 -14.02 -11.60 9.34
N GLU A 94 -14.71 -11.42 10.48
CA GLU A 94 -16.12 -11.79 10.65
C GLU A 94 -17.04 -11.08 9.65
N ALA A 95 -16.76 -9.81 9.36
CA ALA A 95 -17.54 -9.02 8.42
C ALA A 95 -17.17 -9.22 6.94
N GLY A 96 -16.12 -9.99 6.64
CA GLY A 96 -15.56 -10.11 5.29
C GLY A 96 -15.12 -8.76 4.71
N LYS A 97 -14.62 -7.85 5.56
CA LYS A 97 -14.23 -6.48 5.22
C LYS A 97 -12.76 -6.24 5.56
N VAL A 98 -12.30 -5.02 5.28
CA VAL A 98 -10.95 -4.55 5.62
C VAL A 98 -11.00 -3.12 6.09
N ALA A 99 -10.16 -2.78 7.07
CA ALA A 99 -9.96 -1.39 7.46
C ALA A 99 -8.91 -0.75 6.54
N VAL A 100 -9.35 0.16 5.67
CA VAL A 100 -8.46 0.85 4.72
C VAL A 100 -7.85 2.10 5.34
N ARG A 101 -6.53 2.24 5.20
CA ARG A 101 -5.78 3.44 5.59
C ARG A 101 -4.90 3.91 4.46
N THR A 102 -4.91 5.21 4.19
CA THR A 102 -3.98 5.85 3.23
C THR A 102 -2.67 6.22 3.92
N ARG A 103 -1.56 6.32 3.16
CA ARG A 103 -0.28 6.84 3.68
C ARG A 103 -0.34 8.26 4.25
N ARG A 104 -1.38 9.04 3.94
CA ARG A 104 -1.60 10.37 4.53
C ARG A 104 -2.37 10.33 5.85
N GLY A 105 -2.63 9.14 6.39
CA GLY A 105 -3.33 8.96 7.67
C GLY A 105 -4.86 9.03 7.57
N LYS A 106 -5.43 9.34 6.41
CA LYS A 106 -6.88 9.40 6.21
C LYS A 106 -7.45 8.00 5.99
N ARG A 107 -8.59 7.69 6.63
CA ARG A 107 -9.45 6.55 6.29
C ARG A 107 -10.40 6.97 5.15
N PRO A 108 -10.36 6.33 3.97
CA PRO A 108 -11.36 6.57 2.95
C PRO A 108 -12.74 6.16 3.50
N GLY A 109 -13.74 7.04 3.41
CA GLY A 109 -15.11 6.77 3.89
C GLY A 109 -15.47 7.38 5.25
N GLN A 110 -14.51 7.86 6.05
CA GLN A 110 -14.82 8.82 7.11
C GLN A 110 -14.74 10.22 6.51
N SER A 111 -15.89 10.73 6.06
CA SER A 111 -16.08 12.17 5.88
C SER A 111 -15.67 12.83 7.19
N GLY A 112 -14.58 13.61 7.16
CA GLY A 112 -14.37 14.62 8.19
C GLY A 112 -15.60 15.50 8.17
N ARG A 113 -16.43 15.40 9.22
CA ARG A 113 -17.24 16.56 9.59
C ARG A 113 -16.22 17.59 10.03
N LYS A 114 -16.07 18.61 9.17
CA LYS A 114 -15.45 19.93 9.34
C LYS A 114 -14.28 20.00 10.31
#